data_AF-A0A529K981-F1
#
_entry.id   AF-A0A529K981-F1
#
_cell.length_a   1.000
_cell.length_b   1.000
_cell.length_c   1.000
_cell.angle_alpha   90.00
_cell.angle_beta   90.00
_cell.angle_gamma   90.00
#
_symmetry.space_group_name_H-M   'P 1'
#
loop_
_entity.id
_entity.type
_entity.pdbx_description
1 polymer ?
#
loop_
_entity_poly.entity_id
_entity_poly.type
_entity_poly.pdbx_seq_one_letter_code
_entity_poly.pdbx_strand_id
1 'polypeptide(L)'
;AVGVESLILFLIIFLWTPPHFWALALFKIGDYAAAGIPMMPNVAGQASTRKQIFVYSLILAPIGVLPWVFGFASGSYGLVSAALGAGFIWHAWKLLIDKRCIEGWEMKRAKALFAYSIFYLFAIFAVLLADTIAMRILTSAGN
;
A
#
# COMPACT_ATOMS: atom_id res chain seq x y z
N ALA A 1 13.99 21.44 11.64
CA ALA A 1 14.19 19.98 11.75
C ALA A 1 13.04 19.27 11.03
N VAL A 2 13.26 18.07 10.48
CA VAL A 2 12.17 17.28 9.88
C VAL A 2 11.30 16.73 11.00
N GLY A 3 9.99 16.98 10.94
CA GLY A 3 9.02 16.47 11.93
C GLY A 3 8.78 14.97 11.78
N VAL A 4 8.43 14.31 12.88
CA VAL A 4 8.14 12.86 12.91
C VAL A 4 6.93 12.53 12.04
N GLU A 5 5.96 13.44 11.98
CA GLU A 5 4.76 13.37 11.16
C GLU A 5 5.12 13.30 9.68
N SER A 6 5.98 14.21 9.20
CA SER A 6 6.44 14.22 7.80
C SER A 6 7.20 12.95 7.43
N LEU A 7 7.99 12.41 8.37
CA LEU A 7 8.72 11.16 8.16
C LEU A 7 7.76 9.97 8.04
N ILE A 8 6.72 9.89 8.87
CA ILE A 8 5.72 8.80 8.80
C ILE A 8 4.95 8.85 7.48
N LEU A 9 4.50 10.04 7.05
CA LEU A 9 3.79 10.18 5.77
C LEU A 9 4.69 9.81 4.58
N PHE A 10 5.96 10.22 4.64
CA PHE A 10 6.96 9.79 3.67
C PHE A 10 7.11 8.26 3.65
N LEU A 11 7.24 7.61 4.81
CA LEU A 11 7.38 6.16 4.90
C LEU A 11 6.16 5.42 4.35
N ILE A 12 4.94 5.92 4.59
CA ILE A 12 3.71 5.34 4.03
C ILE A 12 3.79 5.32 2.50
N ILE A 13 4.09 6.46 1.87
CA ILE A 13 4.19 6.55 0.40
C ILE A 13 5.35 5.69 -0.11
N PHE A 14 6.51 5.80 0.54
CA PHE A 14 7.73 5.10 0.15
C PHE A 14 7.55 3.58 0.20
N LEU A 15 6.98 3.02 1.28
CA LEU A 15 6.79 1.58 1.42
C LEU A 15 5.61 1.04 0.60
N TRP A 16 4.62 1.88 0.30
CA TRP A 16 3.52 1.55 -0.61
C TRP A 16 3.96 1.47 -2.07
N THR A 17 4.94 2.30 -2.46
CA THR A 17 5.40 2.44 -3.84
C THR A 17 5.86 1.10 -4.46
N PRO A 18 6.76 0.31 -3.83
CA PRO A 18 7.21 -0.96 -4.42
C PRO A 18 6.08 -1.98 -4.60
N PRO A 19 5.24 -2.31 -3.59
CA PRO A 19 4.11 -3.20 -3.76
C PRO A 19 3.16 -2.79 -4.90
N HIS A 20 2.87 -1.49 -5.01
CA HIS A 20 2.02 -0.93 -6.04
C HIS A 20 2.60 -1.12 -7.45
N PHE A 21 3.83 -0.65 -7.66
CA PHE A 21 4.48 -0.74 -8.98
C PHE A 21 4.79 -2.18 -9.39
N TRP A 22 5.18 -3.02 -8.44
CA TRP A 22 5.45 -4.42 -8.72
C TRP A 22 4.19 -5.23 -9.03
N ALA A 23 3.06 -4.88 -8.42
CA ALA A 23 1.77 -5.46 -8.79
C ALA A 23 1.42 -5.14 -10.26
N LEU A 24 1.63 -3.90 -10.70
CA LEU A 24 1.48 -3.49 -12.11
C LEU A 24 2.43 -4.26 -13.03
N ALA A 25 3.71 -4.31 -12.66
CA ALA A 25 4.75 -4.99 -13.43
C ALA A 25 4.45 -6.47 -13.65
N LEU A 26 3.81 -7.16 -12.69
CA LEU A 26 3.47 -8.57 -12.82
C LEU A 26 2.52 -8.84 -14.00
N PHE A 27 1.49 -8.01 -14.20
CA PHE A 27 0.51 -8.22 -15.30
C PHE A 27 0.82 -7.41 -16.56
N LYS A 28 1.85 -6.57 -16.52
CA LYS A 28 2.41 -5.82 -17.66
C LYS A 28 3.80 -6.29 -18.07
N ILE A 29 4.20 -7.48 -17.61
CA ILE A 29 5.54 -8.04 -17.80
C ILE A 29 5.97 -8.08 -19.28
N GLY A 30 5.07 -8.49 -20.18
CA GLY A 30 5.32 -8.59 -21.62
C GLY A 30 5.52 -7.23 -22.28
N ASP A 31 4.70 -6.24 -21.91
CA ASP A 31 4.80 -4.87 -22.42
C ASP A 31 6.16 -4.25 -21.99
N TYR A 32 6.55 -4.45 -20.73
CA TYR A 32 7.85 -3.99 -20.22
C TYR A 32 9.03 -4.71 -20.86
N ALA A 33 8.92 -6.01 -21.10
CA ALA A 33 9.96 -6.79 -21.78
C ALA A 33 10.14 -6.34 -23.24
N ALA A 34 9.04 -6.11 -23.97
CA ALA A 34 9.07 -5.62 -25.34
C ALA A 34 9.67 -4.20 -25.43
N ALA A 35 9.44 -3.36 -24.43
CA ALA A 35 10.02 -2.02 -24.34
C ALA A 35 11.47 -2.01 -23.79
N GLY A 36 12.04 -3.16 -23.41
CA GLY A 36 13.38 -3.23 -22.83
C GLY A 36 13.51 -2.61 -21.43
N ILE A 37 12.40 -2.44 -20.70
CA ILE A 37 12.40 -1.83 -19.36
C ILE A 37 12.68 -2.90 -18.29
N PRO A 38 13.77 -2.77 -17.51
CA PRO A 38 14.12 -3.74 -16.47
C PRO A 38 13.20 -3.58 -15.25
N MET A 39 12.12 -4.33 -15.21
CA MET A 39 11.21 -4.40 -14.05
C MET A 39 11.53 -5.61 -13.17
N MET A 40 11.17 -5.55 -11.88
CA MET A 40 11.42 -6.62 -10.92
C MET A 40 10.99 -8.03 -11.39
N PRO A 41 9.80 -8.22 -11.99
CA PRO A 41 9.43 -9.51 -12.58
C PRO A 41 10.35 -10.00 -13.70
N ASN A 42 10.92 -9.08 -14.48
CA ASN A 42 11.79 -9.38 -15.63
C ASN A 42 13.22 -9.70 -15.18
N VAL A 43 13.68 -9.05 -14.11
CA VAL A 43 15.05 -9.17 -13.60
C VAL A 43 15.19 -10.28 -12.55
N ALA A 44 14.30 -10.30 -11.55
CA ALA A 44 14.36 -11.21 -10.40
C ALA A 44 13.30 -12.32 -10.45
N GLY A 45 12.46 -12.33 -11.48
CA GLY A 45 11.38 -13.30 -11.65
C GLY A 45 10.10 -12.93 -10.90
N GLN A 46 8.98 -13.48 -11.39
CA GLN A 46 7.66 -13.21 -10.83
C GLN A 46 7.53 -13.72 -9.38
N ALA A 47 8.11 -14.88 -9.06
CA ALA A 47 8.04 -15.47 -7.72
C ALA A 47 8.73 -14.59 -6.66
N SER A 48 9.93 -14.08 -6.96
CA SER A 48 10.63 -13.12 -6.10
C SER A 48 9.81 -11.85 -5.92
N THR A 49 9.26 -11.32 -7.01
CA THR A 49 8.43 -10.12 -6.97
C THR A 49 7.21 -10.28 -6.05
N ARG A 50 6.49 -11.41 -6.15
CA ARG A 50 5.34 -11.69 -5.25
C ARG A 50 5.75 -11.76 -3.78
N LYS A 51 6.90 -12.36 -3.48
CA LYS A 51 7.44 -12.43 -2.12
C LYS A 51 7.77 -11.04 -1.59
N GLN A 52 8.41 -10.20 -2.40
CA GLN A 52 8.77 -8.84 -1.98
C GLN A 52 7.53 -7.97 -1.78
N ILE A 53 6.54 -8.04 -2.68
CA ILE A 53 5.23 -7.40 -2.48
C ILE A 53 4.69 -7.75 -1.09
N PHE A 54 4.64 -9.04 -0.74
CA PHE A 54 4.12 -9.48 0.56
C PHE A 54 4.93 -8.96 1.75
N VAL A 55 6.25 -9.02 1.69
CA VAL A 55 7.13 -8.50 2.76
C VAL A 55 6.93 -7.00 2.96
N TYR A 56 6.90 -6.21 1.89
CA TYR A 56 6.68 -4.77 1.98
C TYR A 56 5.27 -4.45 2.49
N SER A 57 4.23 -5.23 2.12
CA SER A 57 2.88 -5.08 2.68
C SER A 57 2.83 -5.31 4.18
N LEU A 58 3.59 -6.30 4.69
CA LEU A 58 3.68 -6.57 6.14
C LEU A 58 4.33 -5.42 6.90
N ILE A 59 5.28 -4.71 6.29
CA ILE A 59 5.93 -3.54 6.88
C ILE A 59 5.05 -2.30 6.72
N LEU A 60 4.37 -2.14 5.59
CA LEU A 60 3.49 -1.00 5.33
C LEU A 60 2.32 -0.94 6.31
N ALA A 61 1.71 -2.08 6.65
CA ALA A 61 0.54 -2.12 7.53
C ALA A 61 0.77 -1.47 8.91
N PRO A 62 1.80 -1.80 9.71
CA PRO A 62 2.07 -1.11 10.96
C PRO A 62 2.46 0.36 10.75
N ILE A 63 3.17 0.68 9.66
CA ILE A 63 3.54 2.06 9.32
C ILE A 63 2.30 2.93 9.03
N GLY A 64 1.27 2.36 8.40
CA GLY A 64 -0.01 3.04 8.17
C GLY A 64 -0.79 3.37 9.44
N VAL A 65 -0.52 2.67 10.55
CA VAL A 65 -1.18 2.89 11.85
C VAL A 65 -0.43 3.93 12.70
N LEU A 66 0.84 4.21 12.39
CA LEU A 66 1.68 5.12 13.17
C LEU A 66 1.10 6.53 13.39
N PRO A 67 0.33 7.15 12.47
CA PRO A 67 -0.27 8.45 12.75
C PRO A 67 -1.15 8.48 14.01
N TRP A 68 -1.84 7.38 14.30
CA TRP A 68 -2.59 7.24 15.54
C TRP A 68 -1.68 7.03 16.76
N VAL A 69 -0.65 6.19 16.62
CA VAL A 69 0.31 5.89 17.72
C VAL A 69 1.08 7.13 18.16
N PHE A 70 1.47 7.99 17.21
CA PHE A 70 2.18 9.23 17.49
C PHE A 70 1.26 10.41 17.84
N GLY A 71 -0.06 10.18 17.93
CA GLY A 71 -1.01 11.12 18.50
C GLY A 71 -1.41 12.29 17.61
N PHE A 72 -1.11 12.27 16.31
CA PHE A 72 -1.57 13.29 15.35
C PHE A 72 -2.75 12.83 14.49
N ALA A 73 -3.29 11.65 14.75
CA ALA A 73 -4.56 11.15 14.22
C ALA A 73 -5.38 10.49 15.34
N SER A 74 -6.71 10.50 15.22
CA SER A 74 -7.61 9.95 16.22
C SER A 74 -7.66 8.41 16.20
N GLY A 75 -8.30 7.83 17.23
CA GLY A 75 -8.54 6.38 17.28
C GLY A 75 -9.40 5.86 16.13
N SER A 76 -10.25 6.71 15.53
CA SER A 76 -11.05 6.33 14.36
C SER A 76 -10.16 6.10 13.13
N TYR A 77 -9.16 6.95 12.92
CA TYR A 77 -8.11 6.73 11.92
C TYR A 77 -7.32 5.45 12.19
N GLY A 78 -6.94 5.20 13.45
CA GLY A 78 -6.22 3.99 13.86
C GLY A 78 -6.96 2.70 13.48
N LEU A 79 -8.28 2.65 13.72
CA LEU A 79 -9.10 1.49 13.36
C LEU A 79 -9.21 1.29 11.85
N VAL A 80 -9.45 2.37 11.11
CA VAL A 80 -9.59 2.31 9.64
C VAL A 80 -8.27 1.95 8.97
N SER A 81 -7.16 2.55 9.40
CA SER A 81 -5.82 2.26 8.88
C SER A 81 -5.40 0.81 9.15
N ALA A 82 -5.72 0.26 10.32
CA ALA A 82 -5.47 -1.14 10.64
C ALA A 82 -6.29 -2.09 9.73
N ALA A 83 -7.57 -1.80 9.50
CA ALA A 83 -8.42 -2.59 8.61
C ALA A 83 -7.93 -2.54 7.14
N LEU A 84 -7.54 -1.36 6.66
CA LEU A 84 -6.95 -1.17 5.34
C LEU A 84 -5.61 -1.91 5.20
N GLY A 85 -4.74 -1.86 6.23
CA GLY A 85 -3.48 -2.59 6.26
C GLY A 85 -3.68 -4.11 6.22
N ALA A 86 -4.63 -4.63 7.01
CA ALA A 86 -4.99 -6.05 6.99
C ALA A 86 -5.53 -6.49 5.62
N GLY A 87 -6.37 -5.68 4.98
CA GLY A 87 -6.83 -5.93 3.62
C GLY A 87 -5.69 -5.96 2.60
N PHE A 88 -4.72 -5.03 2.71
CA PHE A 88 -3.54 -4.99 1.84
C PHE A 88 -2.71 -6.28 1.98
N ILE A 89 -2.44 -6.71 3.22
CA ILE A 89 -1.74 -7.97 3.51
C ILE A 89 -2.50 -9.15 2.93
N TRP A 90 -3.82 -9.20 3.08
CA TRP A 90 -4.64 -10.29 2.56
C TRP A 90 -4.58 -10.38 1.02
N HIS A 91 -4.65 -9.26 0.32
CA HIS A 91 -4.47 -9.22 -1.13
C HIS A 91 -3.07 -9.66 -1.56
N ALA A 92 -2.03 -9.21 -0.84
CA ALA A 92 -0.65 -9.59 -1.11
C ALA A 92 -0.39 -11.08 -0.82
N TRP A 93 -0.98 -11.62 0.24
CA TRP A 93 -0.90 -13.04 0.58
C TRP A 93 -1.59 -13.90 -0.48
N LYS A 94 -2.80 -13.51 -0.91
CA LYS A 94 -3.51 -14.18 -2.00
C LYS A 94 -2.70 -14.20 -3.29
N LEU A 95 -2.00 -13.11 -3.60
CA LEU A 95 -1.09 -13.06 -4.72
C LEU A 95 0.10 -14.01 -4.51
N LEU A 96 0.70 -14.04 -3.32
CA LEU A 96 1.85 -14.89 -2.99
C LEU A 96 1.57 -16.39 -3.17
N ILE A 97 0.40 -16.86 -2.71
CA ILE A 97 0.01 -18.27 -2.79
C ILE A 97 -0.49 -18.69 -4.17
N ASP A 98 -0.73 -17.75 -5.09
CA ASP A 98 -1.26 -18.06 -6.41
C ASP A 98 -0.15 -18.68 -7.28
N LYS A 99 -0.22 -20.01 -7.42
CA LYS A 99 0.70 -20.80 -8.24
C LYS A 99 0.32 -20.79 -9.73
N ARG A 100 -0.82 -20.21 -10.12
CA ARG A 100 -1.35 -20.28 -11.50
C ARG A 100 -0.78 -19.23 -12.45
N CYS A 101 0.20 -18.43 -12.02
CA CYS A 101 0.88 -17.44 -12.88
C CYS A 101 1.75 -18.04 -14.01
N ILE A 102 1.46 -19.27 -14.46
CA ILE A 102 2.29 -19.97 -15.45
C ILE A 102 1.80 -19.66 -16.87
N GLU A 103 0.50 -19.48 -17.14
CA GLU A 103 0.02 -19.23 -18.50
C GLU A 103 -1.20 -18.32 -18.52
N GLY A 104 -1.14 -17.25 -19.32
CA GLY A 104 -2.30 -16.58 -19.94
C GLY A 104 -3.40 -15.99 -19.03
N TRP A 105 -3.57 -14.66 -19.12
CA TRP A 105 -4.84 -13.94 -18.92
C TRP A 105 -5.53 -13.93 -17.54
N GLU A 106 -5.12 -14.74 -16.56
CA GLU A 106 -5.69 -14.70 -15.20
C GLU A 106 -4.80 -14.01 -14.15
N MET A 107 -4.17 -12.88 -14.49
CA MET A 107 -3.54 -12.01 -13.48
C MET A 107 -4.55 -11.19 -12.65
N LYS A 108 -5.73 -11.77 -12.37
CA LYS A 108 -6.82 -11.15 -11.60
C LYS A 108 -6.35 -10.71 -10.22
N ARG A 109 -5.47 -11.49 -9.57
CA ARG A 109 -4.93 -11.18 -8.24
C ARG A 109 -3.98 -9.98 -8.26
N ALA A 110 -3.08 -9.90 -9.24
CA ALA A 110 -2.16 -8.77 -9.37
C ALA A 110 -2.92 -7.47 -9.70
N LYS A 111 -3.92 -7.53 -10.60
CA LYS A 111 -4.82 -6.40 -10.88
C LYS A 111 -5.64 -5.98 -9.65
N ALA A 112 -6.16 -6.95 -8.89
CA ALA A 112 -6.91 -6.68 -7.67
C ALA A 112 -6.04 -6.02 -6.60
N LEU A 113 -4.81 -6.49 -6.39
CA LEU A 113 -3.86 -5.85 -5.48
C LEU A 113 -3.51 -4.43 -5.94
N PHE A 114 -3.27 -4.23 -7.25
CA PHE A 114 -3.00 -2.91 -7.80
C PHE A 114 -4.17 -1.94 -7.58
N ALA A 115 -5.40 -2.34 -7.91
CA ALA A 115 -6.58 -1.52 -7.67
C ALA A 115 -6.79 -1.24 -6.17
N TYR A 116 -6.64 -2.27 -5.33
CA TYR A 116 -6.72 -2.10 -3.88
C TYR A 116 -5.64 -1.17 -3.35
N SER A 117 -4.43 -1.19 -3.90
CA SER A 117 -3.34 -0.33 -3.45
C SER A 117 -3.62 1.16 -3.72
N ILE A 118 -4.27 1.49 -4.83
CA ILE A 118 -4.71 2.87 -5.12
C ILE A 118 -5.79 3.28 -4.13
N PHE A 119 -6.79 2.42 -3.93
CA PHE A 119 -7.85 2.65 -2.94
C PHE A 119 -7.29 2.81 -1.52
N TYR A 120 -6.35 1.96 -1.12
CA TYR A 120 -5.67 2.01 0.17
C TYR A 120 -5.02 3.38 0.39
N LEU A 121 -4.19 3.84 -0.55
CA LEU A 121 -3.48 5.10 -0.40
C LEU A 121 -4.47 6.28 -0.36
N PHE A 122 -5.44 6.29 -1.27
CA PHE A 122 -6.50 7.28 -1.29
C PHE A 122 -7.26 7.33 0.04
N ALA A 123 -7.71 6.17 0.54
CA ALA A 123 -8.46 6.07 1.78
C ALA A 123 -7.64 6.49 3.01
N ILE A 124 -6.38 6.06 3.11
CA ILE A 124 -5.48 6.47 4.21
C ILE A 124 -5.36 8.00 4.27
N PHE A 125 -5.08 8.66 3.15
CA PHE A 125 -4.93 10.11 3.15
C PHE A 125 -6.26 10.86 3.29
N ALA A 126 -7.35 10.36 2.69
CA ALA A 126 -8.67 10.96 2.82
C ALA A 126 -9.18 10.92 4.26
N VAL A 127 -9.03 9.78 4.94
CA VAL A 127 -9.42 9.61 6.34
C VAL A 127 -8.53 10.46 7.24
N LEU A 128 -7.21 10.49 7.01
CA LEU A 128 -6.30 11.35 7.78
C LEU A 128 -6.68 12.84 7.65
N LEU A 129 -7.01 13.29 6.43
CA LEU A 129 -7.42 14.66 6.17
C LEU A 129 -8.75 14.98 6.87
N ALA A 130 -9.76 14.12 6.71
CA ALA A 130 -11.06 14.28 7.35
C ALA A 130 -10.94 14.32 8.87
N ASP A 131 -10.13 13.42 9.44
CA ASP A 131 -9.84 13.33 10.87
C ASP A 131 -9.16 14.61 11.40
N THR A 132 -8.15 15.10 10.68
CA THR A 132 -7.44 16.35 11.03
C THR A 132 -8.38 17.55 11.00
N ILE A 133 -9.25 17.64 9.99
CA ILE A 133 -10.24 18.72 9.87
C ILE A 133 -11.26 18.63 11.01
N ALA A 134 -11.79 17.44 11.28
CA ALA A 134 -12.76 17.22 12.35
C ALA A 134 -12.18 17.60 13.71
N MET A 135 -10.95 17.17 14.02
CA MET A 135 -10.26 17.55 15.26
C MET A 135 -10.08 19.07 15.35
N ARG A 136 -9.65 19.74 14.27
CA ARG A 136 -9.49 21.20 14.25
C ARG A 136 -10.80 21.94 14.51
N ILE A 137 -11.90 21.52 13.87
CA ILE A 137 -13.24 22.11 14.07
C ILE A 137 -13.68 21.95 15.53
N LEU A 138 -13.53 20.75 16.09
CA LEU A 138 -13.91 20.48 17.49
C LEU A 138 -13.09 21.32 18.47
N THR A 139 -11.79 21.49 18.25
CA THR A 139 -10.96 22.36 19.09
C THR A 139 -11.27 23.85 18.90
N SER A 140 -11.69 24.27 17.71
CA SER A 140 -12.07 25.67 17.43
C SER A 140 -13.45 26.03 17.95
N ALA A 141 -14.35 25.06 18.15
CA ALA A 141 -15.69 25.28 18.69
C ALA A 141 -15.72 25.28 20.23
N GLY A 142 -14.64 24.81 20.88
CA GLY A 142 -14.48 24.79 22.33
C GLY A 142 -13.72 25.97 22.93
N ASN A 143 -13.19 26.87 22.10
CA ASN A 143 -12.55 28.14 22.47
C ASN A 143 -13.44 29.32 22.10
#